data_AF-A0A6B3MK45-F1
#
_entry.id   AF-A0A6B3MK45-F1
#
_cell.length_a   1.000
_cell.length_b   1.000
_cell.length_c   1.000
_cell.angle_alpha   90.00
_cell.angle_beta   90.00
_cell.angle_gamma   90.00
#
_symmetry.space_group_name_H-M   'P 1'
#
loop_
_entity.id
_entity.type
_entity.pdbx_description
1 polymer ?
#
loop_
_entity_poly.entity_id
_entity_poly.type
_entity_poly.pdbx_seq_one_letter_code
_entity_poly.pdbx_strand_id
1 'polypeptide(L)'
;MKSCPNCEEFKDDNEIVFKENKSKLTFENSNRDKILKIKVDGCAIRDNKTLRCDYALVCSNGVEIYVELKGSKIAHAFEQIESTINLLSDNPQKIDKRCFVVFTRFGLPKGRTNIQIIKSKFNKKYNATLIVDKTPYTYDLSQVTI
;
A
#
# COMPACT_ATOMS: atom_id res chain seq x y z
N MET A 1 -6.31 7.09 -9.73
CA MET A 1 -6.74 7.38 -8.34
C MET A 1 -7.37 8.76 -8.25
N LYS A 2 -8.41 8.91 -7.42
CA LYS A 2 -9.08 10.20 -7.16
C LYS A 2 -8.06 11.21 -6.61
N SER A 3 -8.08 12.42 -7.15
CA SER A 3 -7.19 13.49 -6.69
C SER A 3 -7.48 13.87 -5.23
N CYS A 4 -6.43 14.02 -4.45
CA CYS A 4 -6.42 14.35 -3.04
C CYS A 4 -5.57 15.62 -2.80
N PRO A 5 -6.11 16.83 -3.07
CA PRO A 5 -5.36 18.07 -2.98
C PRO A 5 -4.72 18.26 -1.60
N ASN A 6 -3.47 18.74 -1.59
CA ASN A 6 -2.62 18.95 -0.39
C ASN A 6 -2.16 17.67 0.34
N CYS A 7 -2.48 16.48 -0.18
CA CYS A 7 -2.00 15.20 0.35
C CYS A 7 -1.10 14.45 -0.64
N GLU A 8 -0.83 15.08 -1.77
CA GLU A 8 -0.13 14.56 -2.94
C GLU A 8 1.26 15.19 -3.06
N GLU A 9 2.26 14.36 -3.34
CA GLU A 9 3.65 14.78 -3.58
C GLU A 9 4.24 13.92 -4.69
N PHE A 10 4.85 14.52 -5.71
CA PHE A 10 5.61 13.76 -6.71
C PHE A 10 7.01 13.44 -6.20
N LYS A 11 7.44 12.19 -6.39
CA LYS A 11 8.77 11.69 -6.06
C LYS A 11 9.43 11.06 -7.28
N ASP A 12 10.71 11.34 -7.46
CA ASP A 12 11.59 10.73 -8.47
C ASP A 12 12.95 10.33 -7.86
N ASP A 13 13.01 10.27 -6.52
CA ASP A 13 14.15 9.81 -5.75
C ASP A 13 14.46 8.35 -6.10
N ASN A 14 15.75 7.96 -6.06
CA ASN A 14 16.17 6.56 -6.24
C ASN A 14 15.57 5.62 -5.20
N GLU A 15 15.21 6.14 -4.02
CA GLU A 15 14.54 5.40 -2.97
C GLU A 15 13.36 6.20 -2.42
N ILE A 16 12.17 5.60 -2.40
CA ILE A 16 11.00 6.17 -1.76
C ILE A 16 10.75 5.42 -0.45
N VAL A 17 11.05 6.08 0.67
CA VAL A 17 11.04 5.45 1.99
C VAL A 17 9.79 5.80 2.79
N PHE A 18 9.16 4.79 3.36
CA PHE A 18 8.03 4.87 4.28
C PHE A 18 8.44 4.29 5.63
N LYS A 19 8.20 5.05 6.70
CA LYS A 19 8.51 4.64 8.07
C LYS A 19 7.38 5.01 9.00
N GLU A 20 7.03 4.08 9.87
CA GLU A 20 6.15 4.32 10.99
C GLU A 20 6.60 3.46 12.17
N ASN A 21 6.83 4.08 13.33
CA ASN A 21 7.33 3.40 14.52
C ASN A 21 8.59 2.54 14.19
N LYS A 22 8.47 1.21 14.27
CA LYS A 22 9.54 0.24 13.97
C LYS A 22 9.41 -0.42 12.58
N SER A 23 8.40 -0.04 11.80
CA SER A 23 8.15 -0.56 10.46
C SER A 23 8.75 0.35 9.40
N LYS A 24 9.45 -0.24 8.44
CA LYS A 24 10.09 0.44 7.30
C LYS A 24 9.81 -0.32 6.01
N LEU A 25 9.37 0.41 4.99
CA LEU A 25 9.28 -0.02 3.60
C LEU A 25 10.11 0.94 2.74
N THR A 26 10.97 0.40 1.88
CA THR A 26 11.66 1.17 0.85
C THR A 26 11.21 0.67 -0.53
N PHE A 27 10.78 1.58 -1.39
CA PHE A 27 10.68 1.31 -2.82
C PHE A 27 11.97 1.75 -3.51
N GLU A 28 12.67 0.84 -4.15
CA GLU A 28 13.79 1.15 -5.04
C GLU A 28 13.22 1.61 -6.38
N ASN A 29 13.58 2.81 -6.79
CA ASN A 29 13.14 3.49 -8.00
C ASN A 29 14.37 3.83 -8.85
N SER A 30 15.12 2.79 -9.24
CA SER A 30 16.39 2.92 -9.96
C SER A 30 16.27 3.69 -11.28
N ASN A 31 15.09 3.64 -11.91
CA ASN A 31 14.77 4.37 -13.13
C ASN A 31 14.40 5.83 -12.89
N ARG A 32 14.26 6.25 -11.62
CA ARG A 32 13.79 7.59 -11.22
C ARG A 32 12.46 7.96 -11.86
N ASP A 33 11.57 6.98 -11.94
CA ASP A 33 10.21 7.18 -12.44
C ASP A 33 9.50 8.23 -11.59
N LYS A 34 8.69 9.06 -12.23
CA LYS A 34 7.86 10.04 -11.52
C LYS A 34 6.68 9.31 -10.89
N ILE A 35 6.70 9.19 -9.56
CA ILE A 35 5.69 8.53 -8.76
C ILE A 35 4.88 9.58 -7.99
N LEU A 36 3.56 9.52 -8.06
CA LEU A 36 2.71 10.31 -7.17
C LEU A 36 2.57 9.58 -5.83
N LYS A 37 3.10 10.16 -4.75
CA LYS A 37 2.93 9.68 -3.38
C LYS A 37 1.76 10.42 -2.72
N ILE A 38 0.92 9.66 -2.01
CA ILE A 38 -0.26 10.18 -1.33
C ILE A 38 -0.21 9.75 0.13
N LYS A 39 -0.27 10.71 1.06
CA LYS A 39 -0.53 10.41 2.46
C LYS A 39 -2.02 10.18 2.65
N VAL A 40 -2.41 8.99 3.06
CA VAL A 40 -3.83 8.62 3.16
C VAL A 40 -4.32 8.88 4.59
N ASP A 41 -3.74 8.21 5.59
CA ASP A 41 -4.15 8.39 6.97
C ASP A 41 -3.83 9.81 7.49
N GLY A 42 -4.86 10.47 8.00
CA GLY A 42 -4.79 11.81 8.56
C GLY A 42 -4.62 12.91 7.52
N CYS A 43 -4.69 12.59 6.21
CA CYS A 43 -4.65 13.60 5.16
C CYS A 43 -5.74 13.42 4.11
N ALA A 44 -5.64 12.42 3.22
CA ALA A 44 -6.67 12.19 2.20
C ALA A 44 -7.99 11.71 2.84
N ILE A 45 -7.88 10.90 3.90
CA ILE A 45 -9.01 10.48 4.73
C ILE A 45 -8.69 10.90 6.16
N ARG A 46 -9.42 11.89 6.68
CA ARG A 46 -9.11 12.58 7.95
C ARG A 46 -9.98 12.14 9.13
N ASP A 47 -11.11 11.50 8.87
CA ASP A 47 -12.01 11.10 9.94
C ASP A 47 -11.50 9.84 10.65
N ASN A 48 -11.86 9.67 11.92
CA ASN A 48 -11.39 8.55 12.74
C ASN A 48 -12.26 7.29 12.64
N LYS A 49 -13.31 7.29 11.80
CA LYS A 49 -14.27 6.18 11.67
C LYS A 49 -13.97 5.30 10.46
N THR A 50 -13.47 5.90 9.39
CA THR A 50 -13.15 5.25 8.13
C THR A 50 -11.86 4.45 8.26
N LEU A 51 -11.90 3.17 7.93
CA LEU A 51 -10.69 2.36 7.78
C LEU A 51 -9.88 2.85 6.58
N ARG A 52 -8.58 3.01 6.76
CA ARG A 52 -7.69 3.55 5.73
C ARG A 52 -6.26 3.10 5.96
N CYS A 53 -5.50 2.93 4.88
CA CYS A 53 -4.09 2.65 4.98
C CYS A 53 -3.26 3.93 5.13
N ASP A 54 -1.96 3.78 5.38
CA ASP A 54 -1.10 4.91 5.71
C ASP A 54 -0.80 5.75 4.47
N TYR A 55 -0.50 5.07 3.36
CA TYR A 55 -0.10 5.71 2.11
C TYR A 55 -0.68 5.00 0.88
N ALA A 56 -0.76 5.76 -0.22
CA ALA A 56 -0.97 5.25 -1.56
C ALA A 56 0.05 5.86 -2.52
N LEU A 57 0.31 5.20 -3.64
CA LEU A 57 1.11 5.73 -4.72
C LEU A 57 0.46 5.46 -6.08
N VAL A 58 0.77 6.28 -7.07
CA VAL A 58 0.40 6.05 -8.48
C VAL A 58 1.67 6.13 -9.32
N CYS A 59 1.98 5.04 -10.01
CA CYS A 59 3.08 4.97 -10.95
C CYS A 59 2.75 5.68 -12.26
N SER A 60 3.77 6.03 -13.04
CA SER A 60 3.63 6.68 -14.36
C SER A 60 2.76 5.89 -15.34
N ASN A 61 2.79 4.56 -15.27
CA ASN A 61 1.97 3.65 -16.08
C ASN A 61 0.56 3.38 -15.50
N GLY A 62 0.17 4.07 -14.44
CA GLY A 62 -1.16 3.97 -13.83
C GLY A 62 -1.34 2.85 -12.80
N VAL A 63 -0.31 2.04 -12.51
CA VAL A 63 -0.36 1.07 -11.40
C VAL A 63 -0.58 1.82 -10.08
N GLU A 64 -1.54 1.36 -9.29
CA GLU A 64 -1.81 1.91 -7.95
C GLU A 64 -1.14 1.04 -6.87
N ILE A 65 -0.45 1.68 -5.94
CA ILE A 65 0.20 1.02 -4.81
C ILE A 65 -0.47 1.46 -3.52
N TYR A 66 -0.75 0.53 -2.62
CA TYR A 66 -1.33 0.82 -1.30
C TYR A 66 -0.40 0.26 -0.22
N VAL A 67 -0.08 1.05 0.79
CA VAL A 67 0.91 0.72 1.82
C VAL A 67 0.31 0.84 3.20
N GLU A 68 0.44 -0.25 3.97
CA GLU A 68 0.16 -0.29 5.40
C GLU A 68 1.40 -0.77 6.17
N LEU A 69 1.83 0.01 7.17
CA LEU A 69 2.91 -0.28 8.09
C LEU A 69 2.34 -0.62 9.47
N LYS A 70 2.52 -1.85 9.95
CA LYS A 70 1.89 -2.32 11.19
C LYS A 70 2.87 -2.80 12.25
N GLY A 71 2.65 -2.36 13.49
CA GLY A 71 3.27 -2.97 14.66
C GLY A 71 2.68 -4.35 15.00
N SER A 72 1.35 -4.47 14.90
CA SER A 72 0.57 -5.67 15.26
C SER A 72 -0.74 -5.78 14.46
N LYS A 73 -1.46 -6.90 14.55
CA LYS A 73 -2.81 -7.13 13.96
C LYS A 73 -2.89 -7.00 12.43
N ILE A 74 -2.27 -7.94 11.71
CA ILE A 74 -2.26 -7.98 10.24
C ILE A 74 -3.65 -8.07 9.61
N ALA A 75 -4.62 -8.74 10.24
CA ALA A 75 -5.97 -8.86 9.67
C ALA A 75 -6.63 -7.49 9.38
N HIS A 76 -6.47 -6.54 10.32
CA HIS A 76 -7.01 -5.19 10.18
C HIS A 76 -6.32 -4.39 9.05
N ALA A 77 -5.07 -4.72 8.71
CA ALA A 77 -4.36 -4.13 7.56
C ALA A 77 -5.08 -4.41 6.24
N PHE A 78 -5.62 -5.62 6.09
CA PHE A 78 -6.33 -5.98 4.87
C PHE A 78 -7.64 -5.18 4.74
N GLU A 79 -8.34 -4.96 5.85
CA GLU A 79 -9.57 -4.17 5.86
C GLU A 79 -9.29 -2.69 5.55
N GLN A 80 -8.20 -2.13 6.07
CA GLN A 80 -7.75 -0.77 5.78
C GLN A 80 -7.39 -0.55 4.31
N ILE A 81 -6.63 -1.47 3.71
CA ILE A 81 -6.32 -1.41 2.28
C ILE A 81 -7.60 -1.58 1.45
N GLU A 82 -8.45 -2.56 1.78
CA GLU A 82 -9.72 -2.79 1.09
C GLU A 82 -10.60 -1.53 1.11
N SER A 83 -10.74 -0.88 2.27
CA SER A 83 -11.52 0.35 2.38
C SER A 83 -10.91 1.49 1.56
N THR A 84 -9.58 1.65 1.59
CA THR A 84 -8.88 2.70 0.81
C THR A 84 -9.04 2.50 -0.69
N ILE A 85 -8.91 1.27 -1.20
CA ILE A 85 -9.12 0.95 -2.62
C ILE A 85 -10.53 1.37 -3.04
N ASN A 86 -11.55 1.00 -2.26
CA ASN A 86 -12.94 1.33 -2.58
C ASN A 86 -13.22 2.84 -2.58
N LEU A 87 -12.50 3.60 -1.73
CA LEU A 87 -12.70 5.04 -1.60
C LEU A 87 -11.92 5.84 -2.64
N LEU A 88 -10.67 5.46 -2.92
CA LEU A 88 -9.72 6.29 -3.67
C LEU A 88 -9.40 5.77 -5.08
N SER A 89 -9.49 4.46 -5.34
CA SER A 89 -9.20 3.92 -6.68
C SER A 89 -10.22 4.45 -7.69
N ASP A 90 -9.76 4.83 -8.89
CA ASP A 90 -10.68 5.22 -9.97
C ASP A 90 -11.42 4.01 -10.54
N ASN A 91 -10.77 2.86 -10.54
CA ASN A 91 -11.38 1.60 -10.95
C ASN A 91 -10.86 0.46 -10.08
N PRO A 92 -11.56 0.16 -8.97
CA PRO A 92 -11.17 -0.89 -8.05
C PRO A 92 -10.94 -2.25 -8.69
N GLN A 93 -11.62 -2.60 -9.79
CA GLN A 93 -11.56 -3.94 -10.40
C GLN A 93 -10.62 -4.04 -11.60
N LYS A 94 -10.31 -2.95 -12.31
CA LYS A 94 -9.52 -3.01 -13.56
C LYS A 94 -8.07 -2.60 -13.40
N ILE A 95 -7.79 -1.54 -12.64
CA ILE A 95 -6.41 -1.03 -12.47
C ILE A 95 -5.58 -2.08 -11.74
N ASP A 96 -4.36 -2.38 -12.23
CA ASP A 96 -3.43 -3.26 -11.51
C ASP A 96 -2.98 -2.59 -10.21
N LYS A 97 -2.99 -3.36 -9.13
CA LYS A 97 -2.66 -2.88 -7.79
C LYS A 97 -1.57 -3.73 -7.16
N ARG A 98 -0.68 -3.06 -6.42
CA ARG A 98 0.22 -3.70 -5.45
C ARG A 98 -0.15 -3.23 -4.05
N CYS A 99 -0.44 -4.18 -3.16
CA CYS A 99 -0.85 -3.88 -1.80
C CYS A 99 0.22 -4.41 -0.85
N PHE A 100 0.83 -3.55 -0.06
CA PHE A 100 1.90 -3.90 0.86
C PHE A 100 1.42 -3.80 2.30
N VAL A 101 1.60 -4.89 3.04
CA VAL A 101 1.43 -4.93 4.49
C VAL A 101 2.78 -5.29 5.10
N VAL A 102 3.49 -4.30 5.64
CA VAL A 102 4.80 -4.50 6.25
C VAL A 102 4.67 -4.46 7.76
N PHE A 103 5.05 -5.55 8.42
CA PHE A 103 4.79 -5.74 9.85
C PHE A 103 6.03 -6.07 10.68
N THR A 104 5.98 -5.78 11.98
CA THR A 104 7.05 -6.21 12.91
C THR A 104 6.92 -7.69 13.27
N ARG A 105 7.96 -8.33 13.82
CA ARG A 105 7.95 -9.77 14.20
C ARG A 105 6.75 -10.20 15.06
N PHE A 106 6.09 -9.28 15.76
CA PHE A 106 4.92 -9.53 16.61
C PHE A 106 3.57 -9.46 15.87
N GLY A 107 3.55 -9.17 14.56
CA GLY A 107 2.31 -8.91 13.80
C GLY A 107 1.57 -10.13 13.27
N LEU A 108 2.25 -11.27 13.04
CA LEU A 108 1.62 -12.51 12.55
C LEU A 108 1.12 -13.37 13.73
N PRO A 109 -0.20 -13.55 13.91
CA PRO A 109 -0.70 -14.54 14.85
C PRO A 109 -0.37 -15.95 14.33
N LYS A 110 0.15 -16.82 15.21
CA LYS A 110 0.69 -18.17 14.91
C LYS A 110 -0.31 -19.18 14.28
N GLY A 111 -1.49 -18.78 13.83
CA GLY A 111 -2.43 -19.71 13.18
C GLY A 111 -3.85 -19.21 12.90
N ARG A 112 -4.08 -17.93 12.59
CA ARG A 112 -5.47 -17.42 12.43
C ARG A 112 -5.82 -16.75 11.11
N THR A 113 -4.85 -16.50 10.23
CA THR A 113 -5.14 -15.76 9.00
C THR A 113 -4.56 -16.52 7.81
N ASN A 114 -5.45 -17.09 6.99
CA ASN A 114 -5.03 -17.75 5.76
C ASN A 114 -4.69 -16.68 4.72
N ILE A 115 -3.44 -16.23 4.73
CA ILE A 115 -2.91 -15.19 3.85
C ILE A 115 -3.14 -15.56 2.38
N GLN A 116 -3.08 -16.85 2.03
CA GLN A 116 -3.32 -17.29 0.65
C GLN A 116 -4.77 -17.05 0.20
N ILE A 117 -5.75 -17.32 1.07
CA ILE A 117 -7.16 -17.00 0.79
C ILE A 117 -7.34 -15.49 0.59
N ILE A 118 -6.68 -14.68 1.42
CA ILE A 118 -6.80 -13.21 1.34
C ILE A 118 -6.12 -12.68 0.07
N LYS A 119 -4.93 -13.19 -0.28
CA LYS A 119 -4.27 -12.87 -1.57
C LYS A 119 -5.20 -13.20 -2.75
N SER A 120 -5.85 -14.37 -2.73
CA SER A 120 -6.82 -14.75 -3.76
C SER A 120 -8.04 -13.82 -3.81
N LYS A 121 -8.59 -13.44 -2.64
CA LYS A 121 -9.70 -12.47 -2.55
C LYS A 121 -9.30 -11.12 -3.16
N PHE A 122 -8.12 -10.60 -2.81
CA PHE A 122 -7.61 -9.32 -3.31
C PHE A 122 -7.41 -9.35 -4.83
N ASN A 123 -6.81 -10.41 -5.35
CA ASN A 123 -6.62 -10.57 -6.78
C ASN A 123 -7.97 -10.58 -7.53
N LYS A 124 -8.92 -11.41 -7.09
CA LYS A 124 -10.24 -11.55 -7.74
C LYS A 124 -11.11 -10.29 -7.64
N LYS A 125 -11.09 -9.60 -6.50
CA LYS A 125 -11.98 -8.47 -6.24
C LYS A 125 -11.40 -7.13 -6.69
N TYR A 126 -10.07 -6.99 -6.67
CA TYR A 126 -9.42 -5.69 -6.83
C TYR A 126 -8.32 -5.63 -7.91
N ASN A 127 -8.10 -6.71 -8.66
CA ASN A 127 -6.92 -6.85 -9.54
C ASN A 127 -5.62 -6.51 -8.79
N ALA A 128 -5.52 -7.00 -7.54
CA ALA A 128 -4.49 -6.61 -6.60
C ALA A 128 -3.58 -7.78 -6.21
N THR A 129 -2.27 -7.59 -6.36
CA THR A 129 -1.27 -8.47 -5.77
C THR A 129 -0.97 -7.99 -4.34
N LEU A 130 -1.31 -8.82 -3.36
CA LEU A 130 -1.07 -8.54 -1.94
C LEU A 130 0.26 -9.15 -1.47
N ILE A 131 1.14 -8.29 -0.97
CA ILE A 131 2.48 -8.58 -0.47
C ILE A 131 2.48 -8.33 1.03
N VAL A 132 2.85 -9.35 1.80
CA VAL A 132 2.81 -9.33 3.27
C VAL A 132 4.17 -9.77 3.76
N ASP A 133 4.95 -8.85 4.31
CA ASP A 133 6.34 -9.10 4.67
C ASP A 133 6.76 -8.40 5.97
N LYS A 134 7.88 -8.84 6.56
CA LYS A 134 8.42 -8.29 7.78
C LYS A 134 9.23 -7.03 7.49
N THR A 135 9.22 -6.08 8.43
CA THR A 135 10.13 -4.94 8.43
C THR A 135 11.59 -5.36 8.75
N PRO A 136 12.61 -4.71 8.17
CA PRO A 136 12.52 -3.79 7.03
C PRO A 136 12.25 -4.58 5.73
N TYR A 137 11.47 -4.00 4.83
CA TYR A 137 11.21 -4.57 3.52
C TYR A 137 11.60 -3.60 2.41
N THR A 138 12.20 -4.12 1.35
CA THR A 138 12.57 -3.37 0.15
C THR A 138 11.93 -4.01 -1.07
N TYR A 139 11.37 -3.19 -1.95
CA TYR A 139 10.72 -3.64 -3.17
C TYR A 139 11.21 -2.83 -4.37
N ASP A 140 11.67 -3.53 -5.40
CA ASP A 140 12.13 -2.93 -6.66
C ASP A 140 10.94 -2.57 -7.55
N LEU A 141 10.74 -1.27 -7.78
CA LEU A 141 9.64 -0.77 -8.60
C LEU A 141 9.78 -1.10 -10.08
N SER A 142 10.98 -1.43 -10.58
CA SER A 142 11.14 -1.86 -11.99
C SER A 142 10.38 -3.14 -12.32
N GLN A 143 9.91 -3.87 -11.31
CA GLN A 143 9.01 -5.02 -11.48
C GLN A 143 7.57 -4.62 -11.88
N VAL A 144 7.22 -3.34 -11.72
CA VAL A 144 5.88 -2.80 -11.99
C VAL A 144 5.88 -1.52 -12.80
N THR A 145 6.99 -0.81 -12.89
CA THR A 145 7.23 0.30 -13.81
C THR A 145 8.06 -0.21 -15.00
N ILE A 146 7.88 0.42 -16.17
CA ILE A 146 8.57 0.04 -17.42
C ILE A 146 9.83 0.88 -17.54
#